data_AF-A0A366XWZ2-F1
#
_entry.id   AF-A0A366XWZ2-F1
#
_cell.length_a   1.000
_cell.length_b   1.000
_cell.length_c   1.000
_cell.angle_alpha   90.00
_cell.angle_beta   90.00
_cell.angle_gamma   90.00
#
_symmetry.space_group_name_H-M   'P 1'
#
loop_
_entity.id
_entity.type
_entity.pdbx_description
1 polymer ?
#
loop_
_entity_poly.entity_id
_entity_poly.type
_entity_poly.pdbx_seq_one_letter_code
_entity_poly.pdbx_strand_id
1 'polypeptide(L)'
;MQKQLINRSSLVLFICFTLIGGLYVLGFQFIEGANAKKSSENLSEEVFQITGPKTINVHLRTAYLDGEIIEEVVQETIWAMEDFWASYDDWQLIDQNEEQVIFQKEVPSISPLSKANGYFGISSENILTMYDGKPSGKREIKKFFQLDLKKLEANYEEALSKGIDIKSTDHYQDVLNKMSNYEK
;
A
#
# COMPACT_ATOMS: atom_id res chain seq x y z
N MET A 1 0.02 16.02 -62.06
CA MET A 1 -0.23 16.29 -60.63
C MET A 1 -0.89 15.05 -60.07
N GLN A 2 -0.41 14.31 -59.07
CA GLN A 2 0.47 14.63 -57.94
C GLN A 2 1.46 13.48 -57.68
N LYS A 3 2.67 13.82 -57.22
CA LYS A 3 3.66 12.87 -56.68
C LYS A 3 3.31 12.58 -55.23
N GLN A 4 3.19 11.31 -54.84
CA GLN A 4 3.36 10.91 -53.45
C GLN A 4 4.75 10.29 -53.28
N LEU A 5 5.60 10.98 -52.51
CA LEU A 5 6.89 10.50 -52.08
C LEU A 5 6.68 9.45 -50.99
N ILE A 6 7.03 8.20 -51.28
CA ILE A 6 7.15 7.14 -50.28
C ILE A 6 8.48 7.36 -49.54
N ASN A 7 8.40 7.74 -48.27
CA ASN A 7 9.56 7.92 -47.39
C ASN A 7 10.26 6.58 -47.15
N ARG A 8 11.57 6.52 -47.46
CA ARG A 8 12.43 5.33 -47.35
C ARG A 8 12.62 4.79 -45.92
N SER A 9 12.13 5.50 -44.90
CA SER A 9 12.23 5.10 -43.49
C SER A 9 11.12 4.12 -43.05
N SER A 10 9.92 4.17 -43.65
CA SER A 10 8.82 3.24 -43.33
C SER A 10 8.99 1.85 -43.95
N LEU A 11 9.78 1.71 -45.02
CA LEU A 11 10.01 0.43 -45.69
C LEU A 11 11.01 -0.46 -44.93
N VAL A 12 11.90 0.13 -44.14
CA VAL A 12 12.87 -0.61 -43.31
C VAL A 12 12.20 -1.18 -42.05
N LEU A 13 11.19 -0.50 -41.49
CA LEU A 13 10.53 -0.93 -40.25
C LEU A 13 9.66 -2.20 -40.46
N PHE A 14 9.11 -2.40 -41.66
CA PHE A 14 8.29 -3.58 -41.98
C PHE A 14 9.12 -4.86 -42.16
N ILE A 15 10.42 -4.75 -42.49
CA ILE A 15 11.29 -5.92 -42.70
C ILE A 15 11.81 -6.50 -41.37
N CYS A 16 11.83 -5.72 -40.28
CA CYS A 16 12.22 -6.21 -38.96
C CYS A 16 11.10 -7.00 -38.24
N PHE A 17 9.82 -6.76 -38.55
CA PHE A 17 8.71 -7.47 -37.90
C PHE A 17 8.50 -8.90 -38.42
N THR A 18 8.94 -9.22 -39.64
CA THR A 18 8.75 -10.55 -40.24
C THR A 18 9.83 -11.56 -39.87
N LEU A 19 10.97 -11.14 -39.31
CA LEU A 19 12.04 -12.05 -38.88
C LEU A 19 11.86 -12.59 -37.45
N ILE A 20 11.03 -11.96 -36.61
CA ILE A 20 10.73 -12.47 -35.26
C ILE A 20 9.52 -13.41 -35.28
N GLY A 21 8.55 -13.18 -36.17
CA GLY A 21 7.36 -14.04 -36.31
C GLY A 21 7.63 -15.41 -36.97
N GLY A 22 8.72 -15.55 -37.71
CA GLY A 22 9.07 -16.79 -38.42
C GLY A 22 9.70 -17.89 -37.54
N LEU A 23 10.15 -17.57 -36.33
CA LEU A 23 10.81 -18.56 -35.45
C LEU A 23 9.85 -19.20 -34.44
N TYR A 24 8.72 -18.57 -34.11
CA TYR A 24 7.77 -19.13 -33.15
C TYR A 24 6.90 -20.26 -33.74
N VAL A 25 6.80 -20.38 -35.06
CA VAL A 25 5.93 -21.37 -35.71
C VAL A 25 6.56 -22.77 -35.78
N LEU A 26 7.88 -22.93 -35.59
CA LEU A 26 8.55 -24.24 -35.64
C LEU A 26 8.86 -24.86 -34.26
N GLY A 27 8.57 -24.17 -33.16
CA GLY A 27 8.82 -24.67 -31.80
C GLY A 27 7.65 -25.38 -31.12
N PHE A 28 6.43 -25.33 -31.70
CA PHE A 28 5.21 -25.74 -30.98
C PHE A 28 4.78 -27.20 -31.20
N GLN A 29 5.48 -27.99 -32.01
CA GLN A 29 5.08 -29.38 -32.31
C GLN A 29 5.91 -30.47 -31.60
N PHE A 30 6.60 -30.16 -30.49
CA PHE A 30 7.30 -31.19 -29.72
C PHE A 30 7.25 -30.95 -28.20
N ILE A 31 6.08 -31.11 -27.58
CA ILE A 31 5.97 -31.68 -26.21
C ILE A 31 4.65 -32.47 -26.13
N GLU A 32 4.66 -33.71 -26.63
CA GLU A 32 3.77 -34.75 -26.12
C GLU A 32 4.47 -35.41 -24.91
N GLY A 33 3.76 -35.46 -23.77
CA GLY A 33 4.04 -36.47 -22.74
C GLY A 33 4.61 -35.95 -21.42
N ALA A 34 3.74 -35.46 -20.53
CA ALA A 34 3.80 -35.79 -19.10
C ALA A 34 2.44 -35.48 -18.45
N ASN A 35 1.75 -36.55 -18.05
CA ASN A 35 0.49 -36.53 -17.32
C ASN A 35 0.75 -36.00 -15.90
N ALA A 36 0.19 -34.85 -15.54
CA ALA A 36 0.08 -34.43 -14.15
C ALA A 36 -1.21 -33.63 -13.98
N LYS A 37 -2.23 -34.31 -13.47
CA LYS A 37 -3.48 -33.76 -12.97
C LYS A 37 -3.16 -32.67 -11.93
N LYS A 38 -3.28 -31.40 -12.32
CA LYS A 38 -3.37 -30.28 -11.39
C LYS A 38 -4.62 -29.49 -11.75
N SER A 39 -5.59 -29.56 -10.84
CA SER A 39 -6.79 -28.76 -10.82
C SER A 39 -6.37 -27.29 -10.79
N SER A 40 -6.43 -26.62 -11.93
CA SER A 40 -6.53 -25.15 -11.98
C SER A 40 -7.99 -24.84 -11.76
N GLU A 41 -8.36 -24.60 -10.50
CA GLU A 41 -9.51 -23.76 -10.21
C GLU A 41 -9.22 -22.38 -10.79
N ASN A 42 -10.05 -21.98 -11.74
CA ASN A 42 -10.17 -20.60 -12.17
C ASN A 42 -10.49 -19.76 -10.93
N LEU A 43 -9.59 -18.88 -10.50
CA LEU A 43 -10.03 -17.66 -9.83
C LEU A 43 -10.68 -16.80 -10.91
N SER A 44 -11.97 -17.03 -11.14
CA SER A 44 -12.83 -16.03 -11.75
C SER A 44 -12.91 -14.88 -10.74
N GLU A 45 -12.34 -13.73 -11.10
CA GLU A 45 -12.81 -12.45 -10.55
C GLU A 45 -14.28 -12.32 -10.98
N GLU A 46 -15.21 -12.81 -10.15
CA GLU A 46 -16.63 -12.60 -10.35
C GLU A 46 -16.96 -11.14 -10.04
N VAL A 47 -17.05 -10.32 -11.09
CA VAL A 47 -17.71 -9.02 -10.99
C VAL A 47 -19.19 -9.27 -10.73
N PHE A 48 -19.60 -9.22 -9.47
CA PHE A 48 -20.98 -9.46 -9.04
C PHE A 48 -21.92 -8.41 -9.66
N GLN A 49 -22.85 -8.86 -10.51
CA GLN A 49 -23.85 -8.01 -11.15
C GLN A 49 -25.09 -7.94 -10.24
N ILE A 50 -25.31 -6.79 -9.59
CA ILE A 50 -26.49 -6.55 -8.75
C ILE A 50 -27.67 -6.07 -9.62
N THR A 51 -28.77 -6.80 -9.64
CA THR A 51 -29.96 -6.51 -10.48
C THR A 51 -31.07 -5.70 -9.75
N GLY A 52 -30.80 -5.13 -8.56
CA GLY A 52 -31.75 -4.34 -7.77
C GLY A 52 -31.11 -3.69 -6.53
N PRO A 53 -31.84 -2.86 -5.76
CA PRO A 53 -31.23 -2.17 -4.62
C PRO A 53 -30.73 -3.17 -3.58
N LYS A 54 -29.43 -3.10 -3.25
CA LYS A 54 -28.78 -4.00 -2.30
C LYS A 54 -28.18 -3.23 -1.15
N THR A 55 -28.49 -3.64 0.07
CA THR A 55 -27.87 -3.07 1.26
C THR A 55 -26.62 -3.85 1.63
N ILE A 56 -25.49 -3.16 1.78
CA ILE A 56 -24.19 -3.72 2.15
C ILE A 56 -23.57 -2.93 3.31
N ASN A 57 -22.59 -3.53 3.98
CA ASN A 57 -21.74 -2.83 4.94
C ASN A 57 -20.50 -2.29 4.22
N VAL A 58 -20.26 -0.98 4.35
CA VAL A 58 -19.10 -0.31 3.79
C VAL A 58 -18.13 -0.02 4.92
N HIS A 59 -16.96 -0.65 4.89
CA HIS A 59 -15.87 -0.42 5.84
C HIS A 59 -14.91 0.61 5.24
N LEU A 60 -14.83 1.78 5.87
CA LEU A 60 -13.99 2.89 5.45
C LEU A 60 -12.75 2.95 6.35
N ARG A 61 -11.62 2.49 5.82
CA ARG A 61 -10.33 2.48 6.53
C ARG A 61 -9.51 3.71 6.20
N THR A 62 -9.11 4.45 7.22
CA THR A 62 -8.16 5.55 7.09
C THR A 62 -6.83 5.11 7.68
N ALA A 63 -5.83 4.89 6.82
CA ALA A 63 -4.49 4.51 7.21
C ALA A 63 -3.59 5.74 7.37
N TYR A 64 -2.86 5.81 8.49
CA TYR A 64 -1.97 6.92 8.84
C TYR A 64 -0.49 6.52 8.77
N LEU A 65 0.42 7.50 8.75
CA LEU A 65 1.87 7.28 8.62
C LEU A 65 2.48 6.47 9.78
N ASP A 66 1.87 6.57 10.96
CA ASP A 66 2.21 5.81 12.15
C ASP A 66 1.71 4.35 12.12
N GLY A 67 1.02 3.93 11.05
CA GLY A 67 0.52 2.56 10.88
C GLY A 67 -0.81 2.27 11.58
N GLU A 68 -1.35 3.24 12.30
CA GLU A 68 -2.71 3.13 12.85
C GLU A 68 -3.73 3.19 11.71
N ILE A 69 -4.77 2.35 11.81
CA ILE A 69 -5.89 2.32 10.88
C ILE A 69 -7.16 2.60 11.68
N ILE A 70 -7.88 3.65 11.29
CA ILE A 70 -9.22 3.93 11.83
C ILE A 70 -10.25 3.39 10.85
N GLU A 71 -11.18 2.57 11.34
CA GLU A 71 -12.28 2.02 10.54
C GLU A 71 -13.60 2.65 10.97
N GLU A 72 -14.37 3.11 9.99
CA GLU A 72 -15.78 3.47 10.12
C GLU A 72 -16.62 2.47 9.33
N VAL A 73 -17.75 2.03 9.88
CA VAL A 73 -18.67 1.11 9.20
C VAL A 73 -19.99 1.83 8.94
N VAL A 74 -20.35 1.93 7.67
CA VAL A 74 -21.59 2.57 7.20
C VAL A 74 -22.43 1.54 6.48
N GLN A 75 -23.73 1.51 6.76
CA GLN A 75 -24.65 0.67 6.01
C GLN A 75 -25.22 1.48 4.83
N GLU A 76 -25.01 0.99 3.61
CA GLU A 76 -25.45 1.68 2.40
C GLU A 76 -26.35 0.81 1.53
N THR A 77 -27.39 1.42 0.97
CA THR A 77 -28.21 0.80 -0.07
C THR A 77 -27.73 1.25 -1.43
N ILE A 78 -27.12 0.34 -2.17
CA ILE A 78 -26.67 0.54 -3.56
C ILE A 78 -27.89 0.49 -4.47
N TRP A 79 -28.30 1.64 -5.00
CA TRP A 79 -29.37 1.74 -6.01
C TRP A 79 -28.85 1.48 -7.42
N ALA A 80 -27.65 2.01 -7.70
CA ALA A 80 -26.90 1.78 -8.92
C ALA A 80 -25.44 1.59 -8.54
N MET A 81 -24.82 0.55 -9.10
CA MET A 81 -23.43 0.19 -8.79
C MET A 81 -22.46 1.29 -9.24
N GLU A 82 -22.76 1.96 -10.36
CA GLU A 82 -21.95 3.06 -10.90
C GLU A 82 -21.88 4.25 -9.94
N ASP A 83 -23.02 4.67 -9.39
CA ASP A 83 -23.10 5.77 -8.42
C ASP A 83 -22.41 5.41 -7.09
N PHE A 84 -22.50 4.15 -6.68
CA PHE A 84 -21.79 3.64 -5.50
C PHE A 84 -20.28 3.78 -5.66
N TRP A 85 -19.70 3.27 -6.76
CA TRP A 85 -18.26 3.39 -7.01
C TRP A 85 -17.82 4.85 -7.19
N ALA A 86 -18.64 5.67 -7.85
CA ALA A 86 -18.35 7.10 -8.02
C ALA A 86 -18.30 7.87 -6.69
N SER A 87 -19.03 7.42 -5.67
CA SER A 87 -19.01 8.03 -4.34
C SER A 87 -17.70 7.74 -3.57
N TYR A 88 -16.92 6.77 -4.03
CA TYR A 88 -15.69 6.28 -3.42
C TYR A 88 -14.49 6.32 -4.39
N ASP A 89 -14.52 7.19 -5.39
CA ASP A 89 -13.49 7.28 -6.44
C ASP A 89 -12.09 7.64 -5.91
N ASP A 90 -12.04 8.45 -4.85
CA ASP A 90 -10.81 8.81 -4.12
C ASP A 90 -10.33 7.72 -3.14
N TRP A 91 -11.06 6.60 -3.03
CA TRP A 91 -10.72 5.50 -2.13
C TRP A 91 -10.21 4.29 -2.90
N GLN A 92 -9.25 3.57 -2.29
CA GLN A 92 -8.77 2.31 -2.82
C GLN A 92 -9.68 1.18 -2.35
N LEU A 93 -10.21 0.39 -3.28
CA LEU A 93 -10.87 -0.87 -2.96
C LEU A 93 -9.82 -1.88 -2.46
N ILE A 94 -10.00 -2.37 -1.23
CA ILE A 94 -9.13 -3.38 -0.61
C ILE A 94 -9.71 -4.78 -0.76
N ASP A 95 -11.01 -4.92 -0.52
CA ASP A 95 -11.72 -6.19 -0.60
C ASP A 95 -13.23 -5.95 -0.80
N GLN A 96 -13.92 -6.93 -1.37
CA GLN A 96 -15.37 -6.92 -1.51
C GLN A 96 -15.95 -8.32 -1.55
N ASN A 97 -17.16 -8.46 -1.02
CA ASN A 97 -18.00 -9.64 -1.21
C ASN A 97 -19.48 -9.25 -1.26
N GLU A 98 -20.38 -10.22 -1.17
CA GLU A 98 -21.82 -9.96 -1.25
C GLU A 98 -22.38 -9.12 -0.10
N GLU A 99 -21.75 -9.16 1.09
CA GLU A 99 -22.26 -8.53 2.30
C GLU A 99 -21.56 -7.20 2.62
N GLN A 100 -20.30 -7.05 2.19
CA GLN A 100 -19.48 -5.91 2.55
C GLN A 100 -18.50 -5.47 1.46
N VAL A 101 -18.11 -4.21 1.52
CA VAL A 101 -17.03 -3.61 0.73
C VAL A 101 -16.07 -2.92 1.69
N ILE A 102 -14.78 -3.12 1.48
CA ILE A 102 -13.71 -2.52 2.29
C ILE A 102 -12.94 -1.54 1.41
N PHE A 103 -13.06 -0.27 1.74
CA PHE A 103 -12.27 0.80 1.15
C PHE A 103 -11.17 1.24 2.11
N GLN A 104 -10.05 1.69 1.56
CA GLN A 104 -8.99 2.32 2.31
C GLN A 104 -8.50 3.59 1.63
N LYS A 105 -8.21 4.60 2.42
CA LYS A 105 -7.43 5.77 1.99
C LYS A 105 -6.22 5.94 2.88
N GLU A 106 -5.12 6.39 2.29
CA GLU A 106 -3.94 6.80 3.03
C GLU A 106 -4.01 8.30 3.30
N VAL A 107 -3.73 8.69 4.54
CA VAL A 107 -3.62 10.10 4.93
C VAL A 107 -2.17 10.38 5.30
N PRO A 108 -1.54 11.41 4.69
CA PRO A 108 -0.16 11.79 4.98
C PRO A 108 -0.07 12.56 6.30
N SER A 109 -0.63 12.00 7.37
CA SER A 109 -0.65 12.52 8.72
C SER A 109 -0.40 11.38 9.69
N ILE A 110 0.09 11.71 10.89
CA ILE A 110 -0.02 10.81 12.04
C ILE A 110 -1.47 10.74 12.53
N SER A 111 -1.85 9.62 13.15
CA SER A 111 -3.19 9.40 13.68
C SER A 111 -3.57 10.39 14.80
N PRO A 112 -4.87 10.60 15.07
CA PRO A 112 -5.34 11.36 16.22
C PRO A 112 -4.77 10.87 17.56
N LEU A 113 -4.56 9.56 17.72
CA LEU A 113 -3.96 8.97 18.91
C LEU A 113 -2.53 9.51 19.11
N SER A 114 -1.70 9.40 18.08
CA SER A 114 -0.30 9.84 18.14
C SER A 114 -0.18 11.37 18.24
N LYS A 115 -1.11 12.14 17.68
CA LYS A 115 -1.16 13.60 17.89
C LYS A 115 -1.49 13.98 19.33
N ALA A 116 -2.33 13.21 19.99
CA ALA A 116 -2.79 13.53 21.34
C ALA A 116 -1.77 13.12 22.41
N ASN A 117 -1.09 11.99 22.21
CA ASN A 117 -0.24 11.41 23.26
C ASN A 117 0.93 10.57 22.72
N GLY A 118 1.39 10.81 21.49
CA GLY A 118 2.48 10.04 20.90
C GLY A 118 3.87 10.49 21.38
N TYR A 119 4.73 9.53 21.73
CA TYR A 119 6.13 9.80 22.09
C TYR A 119 7.06 8.83 21.37
N PHE A 120 8.18 9.31 20.85
CA PHE A 120 9.30 8.45 20.50
C PHE A 120 10.13 8.10 21.73
N GLY A 121 10.56 6.86 21.82
CA GLY A 121 11.54 6.43 22.79
C GLY A 121 12.33 5.24 22.31
N ILE A 122 13.14 4.72 23.22
CA ILE A 122 13.96 3.55 22.96
C ILE A 122 13.52 2.39 23.86
N SER A 123 13.31 1.22 23.26
CA SER A 123 13.01 0.00 24.01
C SER A 123 14.26 -0.56 24.70
N SER A 124 14.07 -1.55 25.58
CA SER A 124 15.18 -2.30 26.19
C SER A 124 16.06 -3.05 25.18
N GLU A 125 15.57 -3.25 23.96
CA GLU A 125 16.28 -3.92 22.86
C GLU A 125 16.97 -2.92 21.92
N ASN A 126 17.03 -1.65 22.34
CA ASN A 126 17.56 -0.52 21.56
C ASN A 126 16.78 -0.24 20.28
N ILE A 127 15.49 -0.57 20.25
CA ILE A 127 14.61 -0.31 19.10
C ILE A 127 13.97 1.06 19.29
N LEU A 128 14.07 1.92 18.27
CA LEU A 128 13.27 3.14 18.21
C LEU A 128 11.81 2.74 18.12
N THR A 129 11.02 3.15 19.10
CA THR A 129 9.63 2.77 19.25
C THR A 129 8.80 3.99 19.56
N MET A 130 7.60 4.07 18.99
CA MET A 130 6.60 5.06 19.36
C MET A 130 5.63 4.47 20.37
N TYR A 131 5.33 5.25 21.40
CA TYR A 131 4.52 4.89 22.55
C TYR A 131 3.31 5.80 22.68
N ASP A 132 2.23 5.26 23.25
CA ASP A 132 1.08 6.03 23.73
C ASP A 132 1.38 6.54 25.15
N GLY A 133 1.98 7.72 25.22
CA GLY A 133 2.56 8.33 26.41
C GLY A 133 4.07 8.06 26.51
N LYS A 134 4.66 8.47 27.62
CA LYS A 134 6.12 8.32 27.83
C LYS A 134 6.55 6.85 27.83
N PRO A 135 7.74 6.49 27.32
CA PRO A 135 8.17 5.10 27.10
C PRO A 135 8.13 4.15 28.31
N SER A 136 8.15 4.66 29.55
CA SER A 136 8.14 3.85 30.76
C SER A 136 6.80 3.13 30.98
N GLY A 137 6.73 1.86 30.56
CA GLY A 137 5.61 0.95 30.83
C GLY A 137 4.32 1.28 30.08
N LYS A 138 4.41 2.07 29.00
CA LYS A 138 3.26 2.44 28.16
C LYS A 138 3.10 1.50 26.98
N ARG A 139 1.90 1.57 26.38
CA ARG A 139 1.56 0.80 25.18
C ARG A 139 2.47 1.22 24.03
N GLU A 140 3.13 0.25 23.42
CA GLU A 140 3.85 0.42 22.16
C GLU A 140 2.82 0.55 21.03
N ILE A 141 2.94 1.62 20.25
CA ILE A 141 2.13 1.84 19.04
C ILE A 141 2.84 1.21 17.84
N LYS A 142 4.13 1.55 17.65
CA LYS A 142 4.90 1.08 16.49
C LYS A 142 6.39 0.97 16.80
N LYS A 143 6.98 -0.14 16.40
CA LYS A 143 8.44 -0.33 16.36
C LYS A 143 8.95 0.07 14.99
N PHE A 144 10.08 0.79 14.95
CA PHE A 144 10.72 1.21 13.72
C PHE A 144 11.96 0.35 13.44
N PHE A 145 13.12 0.77 13.93
CA PHE A 145 14.40 0.15 13.66
C PHE A 145 15.31 0.15 14.89
N GLN A 146 16.34 -0.69 14.87
CA GLN A 146 17.31 -0.77 15.95
C GLN A 146 18.36 0.34 15.83
N LEU A 147 18.65 1.01 16.96
CA LEU A 147 19.64 2.08 17.06
C LEU A 147 21.03 1.54 17.44
N ASP A 148 22.06 2.12 16.84
CA ASP A 148 23.46 1.95 17.25
C ASP A 148 23.80 2.95 18.36
N LEU A 149 23.60 2.53 19.61
CA LEU A 149 23.89 3.35 20.79
C LEU A 149 25.35 3.80 20.89
N LYS A 150 26.29 3.13 20.22
CA LYS A 150 27.69 3.57 20.21
C LYS A 150 27.89 4.85 19.38
N LYS A 151 27.00 5.10 18.41
CA LYS A 151 27.03 6.28 17.54
C LYS A 151 26.02 7.34 17.98
N LEU A 152 25.01 6.95 18.74
CA LEU A 152 23.97 7.87 19.22
C LEU A 152 24.57 8.93 20.14
N GLU A 153 24.29 10.20 19.85
CA GLU A 153 24.75 11.29 20.71
C GLU A 153 24.02 11.25 22.05
N ALA A 154 24.74 11.52 23.15
CA ALA A 154 24.24 11.35 24.52
C ALA A 154 22.96 12.16 24.82
N ASN A 155 22.82 13.34 24.20
CA ASN A 155 21.60 14.17 24.30
C ASN A 155 20.38 13.48 23.68
N TYR A 156 20.53 12.74 22.58
CA TYR A 156 19.43 11.99 21.97
C TYR A 156 19.11 10.73 22.75
N GLU A 157 20.12 10.05 23.30
CA GLU A 157 19.90 8.90 24.19
C GLU A 157 19.07 9.31 25.42
N GLU A 158 19.45 10.41 26.08
CA GLU A 158 18.69 10.95 27.22
C GLU A 158 17.27 11.39 26.81
N ALA A 159 17.12 12.04 25.66
CA ALA A 159 15.82 12.49 25.17
C ALA A 159 14.89 11.31 24.84
N LEU A 160 15.38 10.28 24.16
CA LEU A 160 14.62 9.07 23.85
C LEU A 160 14.27 8.26 25.11
N SER A 161 15.17 8.24 26.11
CA SER A 161 14.89 7.62 27.40
C SER A 161 13.74 8.31 28.14
N LYS A 162 13.69 9.65 28.10
CA LYS A 162 12.60 10.46 28.70
C LYS A 162 11.32 10.44 27.87
N GLY A 163 11.44 10.18 26.57
CA GLY A 163 10.38 10.30 25.58
C GLY A 163 10.40 11.65 24.88
N ILE A 164 10.45 11.62 23.54
CA ILE A 164 10.33 12.80 22.68
C ILE A 164 8.87 12.92 22.24
N ASP A 165 8.19 13.94 22.73
CA ASP A 165 6.78 14.25 22.42
C ASP A 165 6.56 14.57 20.94
N ILE A 166 5.53 13.99 20.32
CA ILE A 166 5.20 14.17 18.90
C ILE A 166 4.23 15.35 18.74
N LYS A 167 4.77 16.50 18.36
CA LYS A 167 4.02 17.76 18.25
C LYS A 167 3.20 17.91 16.96
N SER A 168 3.65 17.28 15.87
CA SER A 168 3.04 17.40 14.55
C SER A 168 3.53 16.27 13.62
N THR A 169 2.90 16.13 12.46
CA THR A 169 3.35 15.21 11.40
C THR A 169 4.78 15.54 10.94
N ASP A 170 5.12 16.82 10.79
CA ASP A 170 6.46 17.24 10.39
C ASP A 170 7.49 16.89 11.47
N HIS A 171 7.18 17.17 12.74
CA HIS A 171 8.05 16.80 13.86
C HIS A 171 8.26 15.28 13.93
N TYR A 172 7.20 14.50 13.65
CA TYR A 172 7.30 13.04 13.56
C TYR A 172 8.30 12.60 12.49
N GLN A 173 8.22 13.18 11.28
CA GLN A 173 9.13 12.86 10.19
C GLN A 173 10.55 13.33 10.48
N ASP A 174 10.72 14.52 11.06
CA ASP A 174 12.03 15.07 11.43
C ASP A 174 12.77 14.16 12.43
N VAL A 175 12.06 13.69 13.48
CA VAL A 175 12.65 12.77 14.46
C VAL A 175 13.03 11.45 13.81
N LEU A 176 12.16 10.86 12.99
CA LEU A 176 12.48 9.61 12.27
C LEU A 176 13.70 9.77 11.36
N ASN A 177 13.73 10.84 10.55
CA ASN A 177 14.84 11.14 9.64
C ASN A 177 16.13 11.42 10.39
N LYS A 178 16.06 12.07 11.57
CA LYS A 178 17.24 12.30 12.40
C LYS A 178 17.74 10.99 12.99
N MET A 179 16.84 10.13 13.49
CA MET A 179 17.20 8.87 14.14
C MET A 179 17.71 7.80 13.15
N SER A 180 17.28 7.83 11.89
CA SER A 180 17.74 6.87 10.87
C SER A 180 19.25 6.98 10.59
N ASN A 181 19.86 8.14 10.87
CA ASN A 181 21.33 8.29 10.81
C ASN A 181 22.09 7.40 11.82
N TYR A 182 21.38 6.86 12.82
CA TYR A 182 21.93 5.96 13.85
C TYR A 182 21.35 4.54 13.73
N GLU A 183 20.67 4.20 12.63
CA GLU A 183 20.20 2.85 12.36
C GLU A 183 21.39 1.88 12.20
N LYS A 184 21.20 0.63 12.66
CA LYS A 184 22.20 -0.44 12.56
C LYS A 184 22.19 -1.16 11.22
#